data_AF-A0A5D2KJ73-F1
#
_entry.id   AF-A0A5D2KJ73-F1
#
_cell.length_a   1.000
_cell.length_b   1.000
_cell.length_c   1.000
_cell.angle_alpha   90.00
_cell.angle_beta   90.00
_cell.angle_gamma   90.00
#
_symmetry.space_group_name_H-M   'P 1'
#
loop_
_entity.id
_entity.type
_entity.pdbx_description
1 polymer ?
#
loop_
_entity_poly.entity_id
_entity_poly.type
_entity_poly.pdbx_seq_one_letter_code
_entity_poly.pdbx_strand_id
1 'polypeptide(L)'
;MSFSGARGNASQVHQLVGMRGLMSDPQGQMIDLPIQSNLREGLSLTEYIISCYGARKGVVDTAVRTSDAGYLTRRLVEVVQHIVVRRTDCGTTRGISVSPQKRTLPERIFIQTLIGRVLADDIYMGPRCIAIRNRDIGLGLVDRFRAFRTQPISIRTPFTCRSTSWICRLCYGRSPTHGDLVELGEAVSPRGLYMQGKNCEIK
;
A
#
# COMPACT_ATOMS: atom_id res chain seq x y z
N MET A 1 -16.05 -16.48 18.44
CA MET A 1 -15.15 -15.31 18.57
C MET A 1 -14.16 -15.21 17.42
N SER A 2 -13.42 -16.28 17.08
CA SER A 2 -12.48 -16.28 15.96
C SER A 2 -13.16 -16.21 14.58
N PHE A 3 -14.22 -16.99 14.34
CA PHE A 3 -14.94 -17.00 13.05
C PHE A 3 -15.71 -15.71 12.74
N SER A 4 -16.12 -14.97 13.77
CA SER A 4 -16.83 -13.70 13.62
C SER A 4 -15.88 -12.51 13.38
N GLY A 5 -14.55 -12.73 13.41
CA GLY A 5 -13.55 -11.67 13.23
C GLY A 5 -13.46 -10.66 14.38
N ALA A 6 -14.19 -10.87 15.47
CA ALA A 6 -14.26 -9.91 16.58
C ALA A 6 -12.94 -9.84 17.36
N ARG A 7 -12.34 -11.00 17.68
CA ARG A 7 -11.03 -11.11 18.35
C ARG A 7 -10.53 -12.55 18.27
N GLY A 8 -9.23 -12.71 18.07
CA GLY A 8 -8.55 -14.00 18.08
C GLY A 8 -8.28 -14.55 16.67
N ASN A 9 -7.12 -15.17 16.49
CA ASN A 9 -6.74 -15.86 15.24
C ASN A 9 -6.84 -17.39 15.41
N ALA A 10 -7.05 -18.14 14.32
CA ALA A 10 -7.02 -19.60 14.32
C ALA A 10 -5.71 -20.16 14.88
N SER A 11 -4.57 -19.49 14.63
CA SER A 11 -3.28 -19.85 15.23
C SER A 11 -3.26 -19.71 16.76
N GLN A 12 -3.93 -18.68 17.31
CA GLN A 12 -4.05 -18.49 18.75
C GLN A 12 -4.96 -19.55 19.38
N VAL A 13 -6.05 -19.94 18.69
CA VAL A 13 -6.92 -21.03 19.12
C VAL A 13 -6.17 -22.37 19.08
N HIS A 14 -5.37 -22.59 18.04
CA HIS A 14 -4.54 -23.79 17.93
C HIS A 14 -3.57 -23.90 19.11
N GLN A 15 -2.92 -22.82 19.54
CA GLN A 15 -2.01 -22.84 20.70
C GLN A 15 -2.71 -23.11 22.05
N LEU A 16 -4.03 -22.90 22.13
CA LEU A 16 -4.81 -23.16 23.35
C LEU A 16 -5.19 -24.63 23.49
N VAL A 17 -5.56 -25.28 22.39
CA VAL A 17 -6.19 -26.63 22.40
C VAL A 17 -5.32 -27.70 21.73
N GLY A 18 -4.36 -27.31 20.89
CA GLY A 18 -3.42 -28.22 20.24
C GLY A 18 -1.98 -27.81 20.48
N MET A 19 -1.06 -28.67 20.02
CA MET A 19 0.37 -28.50 20.31
C MET A 19 0.88 -27.14 19.85
N ARG A 20 1.75 -26.53 20.64
CA ARG A 20 2.30 -25.21 20.32
C ARG A 20 3.32 -25.27 19.18
N GLY A 21 3.97 -26.42 18.99
CA GLY A 21 4.88 -26.69 17.88
C GLY A 21 6.31 -26.25 18.14
N LEU A 22 7.05 -26.01 17.06
CA LEU A 22 8.46 -25.64 17.10
C LEU A 22 8.62 -24.15 17.46
N MET A 23 9.68 -23.85 18.23
CA MET A 23 10.07 -22.50 18.59
C MET A 23 11.41 -22.16 17.96
N SER A 24 11.66 -20.86 17.79
CA SER A 24 12.95 -20.35 17.33
C SER A 24 13.83 -19.93 18.50
N ASP A 25 15.12 -20.23 18.37
CA ASP A 25 16.17 -19.77 19.26
C ASP A 25 16.41 -18.25 19.08
N PRO A 26 17.11 -17.53 20.00
CA PRO A 26 17.42 -16.11 19.81
C PRO A 26 18.16 -15.83 18.50
N GLN A 27 18.94 -16.79 17.97
CA GLN A 27 19.61 -16.69 16.67
C GLN A 27 18.68 -16.92 15.47
N GLY A 28 17.42 -17.31 15.70
CA GLY A 28 16.42 -17.56 14.66
C GLY A 28 16.46 -18.96 14.05
N GLN A 29 17.30 -19.86 14.56
CA GLN A 29 17.27 -21.27 14.18
C GLN A 29 16.07 -21.96 14.84
N MET A 30 15.47 -22.91 14.13
CA MET A 30 14.37 -23.72 14.67
C MET A 30 14.96 -24.74 15.65
N ILE A 31 14.38 -24.80 16.85
CA ILE A 31 14.77 -25.79 17.86
C ILE A 31 14.08 -27.11 17.49
N ASP A 32 14.85 -28.19 17.33
CA ASP A 32 14.34 -29.50 16.88
C ASP A 32 13.39 -30.19 17.89
N LEU A 33 13.28 -29.67 19.11
CA LEU A 33 12.38 -30.14 20.16
C LEU A 33 11.05 -29.39 20.11
N PRO A 34 9.95 -30.01 19.63
CA PRO A 34 8.64 -29.37 19.61
C PRO A 34 8.01 -29.34 21.02
N ILE A 35 7.28 -28.27 21.31
CA ILE A 35 6.41 -28.17 22.48
C ILE A 35 5.13 -28.95 22.19
N GLN A 36 4.96 -30.08 22.86
CA GLN A 36 3.83 -30.99 22.66
C GLN A 36 2.62 -30.56 23.48
N SER A 37 2.87 -29.98 24.66
CA SER A 37 1.80 -29.58 25.58
C SER A 37 1.06 -28.31 25.14
N ASN A 38 -0.19 -28.21 25.60
CA ASN A 38 -1.13 -27.15 25.25
C ASN A 38 -1.22 -26.12 26.39
N LEU A 39 -1.61 -24.87 26.09
CA LEU A 39 -1.81 -23.86 27.14
C LEU A 39 -2.97 -24.21 28.09
N ARG A 40 -3.92 -25.07 27.66
CA ARG A 40 -4.99 -25.58 28.52
C ARG A 40 -4.49 -26.62 29.54
N GLU A 41 -3.53 -27.44 29.16
CA GLU A 41 -3.00 -28.53 29.99
C GLU A 41 -1.83 -28.07 30.86
N GLY A 42 -1.16 -26.97 30.46
CA GLY A 42 0.04 -26.46 31.11
C GLY A 42 1.30 -26.88 30.36
N LEU A 43 2.40 -26.15 30.59
CA LEU A 43 3.70 -26.41 29.97
C LEU A 43 4.66 -26.96 31.03
N SER A 44 5.51 -27.90 30.63
CA SER A 44 6.64 -28.32 31.49
C SER A 44 7.66 -27.19 31.66
N LEU A 45 8.54 -27.30 32.66
CA LEU A 45 9.56 -26.28 32.95
C LEU A 45 10.45 -26.00 31.73
N THR A 46 10.87 -27.05 31.01
CA THR A 46 11.72 -26.93 29.83
C THR A 46 10.99 -26.27 28.66
N GLU A 47 9.76 -26.69 28.37
CA GLU A 47 8.94 -26.09 27.32
C GLU A 47 8.61 -24.62 27.61
N TYR A 48 8.38 -24.29 28.88
CA TYR A 48 8.14 -22.92 29.30
C TYR A 48 9.37 -22.03 29.08
N ILE A 49 10.56 -22.51 29.45
CA ILE A 49 11.83 -21.78 29.22
C ILE A 49 12.09 -21.57 27.72
N ILE A 50 11.88 -22.61 26.90
CA ILE A 50 12.01 -22.50 25.43
C ILE A 50 11.04 -21.45 24.89
N SER A 51 9.79 -21.45 25.35
CA SER A 51 8.80 -20.44 24.96
C SER A 51 9.18 -19.02 25.40
N CYS A 52 9.95 -18.85 26.48
CA CYS A 52 10.33 -17.53 26.98
C CYS A 52 11.31 -16.82 26.03
N TYR A 53 12.23 -17.54 25.39
CA TYR A 53 13.18 -16.96 24.44
C TYR A 53 12.47 -16.30 23.25
N GLY A 54 11.54 -17.03 22.62
CA GLY A 54 10.74 -16.51 21.52
C GLY A 54 9.87 -15.32 21.95
N ALA A 55 9.25 -15.39 23.13
CA ALA A 55 8.44 -14.29 23.65
C ALA A 55 9.27 -13.02 23.92
N ARG A 56 10.42 -13.16 24.58
CA ARG A 56 11.33 -12.04 24.88
C ARG A 56 11.85 -11.40 23.61
N LYS A 57 12.29 -12.19 22.63
CA LYS A 57 12.73 -11.68 21.32
C LYS A 57 11.60 -10.92 20.63
N GLY A 58 10.37 -11.44 20.64
CA GLY A 58 9.21 -10.76 20.07
C GLY A 58 8.92 -9.39 20.72
N VAL A 59 9.04 -9.29 22.05
CA VAL A 59 8.88 -8.00 22.77
C VAL A 59 9.98 -7.02 22.40
N VAL A 60 11.24 -7.47 22.37
CA VAL A 60 12.38 -6.63 22.00
C VAL A 60 12.27 -6.16 20.55
N ASP A 61 11.97 -7.06 19.61
CA ASP A 61 11.79 -6.73 18.19
C ASP A 61 10.64 -5.74 17.98
N THR A 62 9.58 -5.85 18.78
CA THR A 62 8.47 -4.88 18.74
C THR A 62 8.92 -3.50 19.20
N ALA A 63 9.73 -3.41 20.25
CA ALA A 63 10.28 -2.13 20.71
C ALA A 63 11.21 -1.49 19.66
N VAL A 64 12.11 -2.27 19.06
CA VAL A 64 13.02 -1.79 18.00
C VAL A 64 12.23 -1.36 16.75
N ARG A 65 11.26 -2.16 16.31
CA ARG A 65 10.41 -1.78 15.16
C ARG A 65 9.58 -0.53 15.43
N THR A 66 9.19 -0.29 16.68
CA THR A 66 8.48 0.93 17.08
C THR A 66 9.36 2.17 16.91
N SER A 67 10.64 2.09 17.31
CA SER A 67 11.58 3.19 17.09
C SER A 67 11.85 3.43 15.60
N ASP A 68 12.01 2.36 14.81
CA ASP A 68 12.32 2.47 13.39
C ASP A 68 11.16 3.08 12.59
N ALA A 69 9.92 2.68 12.91
CA ALA A 69 8.72 3.24 12.30
C ALA A 69 8.59 4.76 12.60
N GLY A 70 8.87 5.17 13.84
CA GLY A 70 8.89 6.58 14.23
C GLY A 70 9.98 7.37 13.48
N TYR A 71 11.18 6.81 13.37
CA TYR A 71 12.28 7.43 12.64
C TYR A 71 11.97 7.58 11.15
N LEU A 72 11.46 6.53 10.50
CA LEU A 72 11.10 6.57 9.08
C LEU A 72 10.01 7.60 8.80
N THR A 73 8.95 7.63 9.62
CA THR A 73 7.87 8.61 9.46
C THR A 73 8.37 10.05 9.63
N ARG A 74 9.25 10.30 10.61
CA ARG A 74 9.90 11.62 10.78
C ARG A 74 10.69 12.02 9.53
N ARG A 75 11.56 11.15 9.00
CA ARG A 75 12.34 11.47 7.78
C ARG A 75 11.44 11.72 6.57
N LEU A 76 10.39 10.92 6.41
CA LEU A 76 9.43 11.11 5.31
C LEU A 76 8.70 12.46 5.44
N VAL A 77 8.31 12.86 6.65
CA VAL A 77 7.71 14.19 6.90
C VAL A 77 8.70 15.30 6.56
N GLU A 78 9.95 15.21 7.02
CA GLU A 78 11.00 16.21 6.78
C GLU A 78 11.25 16.43 5.27
N VAL A 79 11.21 15.37 4.45
CA VAL A 79 11.38 15.48 2.99
C VAL A 79 10.14 16.09 2.31
N VAL A 80 8.95 15.77 2.80
CA VAL A 80 7.68 16.10 2.11
C VAL A 80 7.08 17.43 2.57
N GLN A 81 7.42 17.92 3.77
CA GLN A 81 6.79 19.10 4.39
C GLN A 81 6.79 20.37 3.53
N HIS A 82 7.74 20.50 2.60
CA HIS A 82 7.85 21.65 1.70
C HIS A 82 7.02 21.53 0.42
N ILE A 83 6.44 20.35 0.16
CA ILE A 83 5.69 20.05 -1.07
C ILE A 83 4.22 20.40 -0.88
N VAL A 84 3.76 21.42 -1.62
CA VAL A 84 2.38 21.92 -1.57
C VAL A 84 1.77 21.95 -2.97
N VAL A 85 0.45 21.76 -3.06
CA VAL A 85 -0.27 21.93 -4.33
C VAL A 85 -0.52 23.42 -4.58
N ARG A 86 0.20 24.01 -5.55
CA ARG A 86 0.15 25.46 -5.82
C ARG A 86 -0.62 25.87 -7.06
N ARG A 87 -0.60 25.05 -8.13
CA ARG A 87 -1.24 25.37 -9.41
C ARG A 87 -2.12 24.23 -9.90
N THR A 88 -3.06 24.55 -10.78
CA THR A 88 -3.97 23.59 -11.39
C THR A 88 -3.26 22.68 -12.39
N ASP A 89 -2.53 23.25 -13.35
CA ASP A 89 -1.78 22.49 -14.38
C ASP A 89 -0.31 22.94 -14.44
N CYS A 90 0.60 21.99 -14.66
CA CYS A 90 2.01 22.26 -14.98
C CYS A 90 2.30 22.20 -16.49
N GLY A 91 1.32 21.79 -17.30
CA GLY A 91 1.43 21.69 -18.76
C GLY A 91 2.28 20.51 -19.26
N THR A 92 2.69 19.59 -18.37
CA THR A 92 3.46 18.40 -18.77
C THR A 92 2.59 17.46 -19.62
N THR A 93 3.16 16.95 -20.71
CA THR A 93 2.60 15.82 -21.48
C THR A 93 3.18 14.49 -21.03
N ARG A 94 4.14 14.49 -20.10
CA ARG A 94 4.80 13.27 -19.63
C ARG A 94 3.89 12.53 -18.65
N GLY A 95 3.61 11.27 -18.96
CA GLY A 95 2.87 10.35 -18.12
C GLY A 95 3.60 9.02 -17.96
N ILE A 96 3.11 8.20 -17.03
CA ILE A 96 3.51 6.80 -16.88
C ILE A 96 2.44 5.97 -17.58
N SER A 97 2.85 5.06 -18.46
CA SER A 97 1.95 4.13 -19.13
C SER A 97 1.69 2.91 -18.25
N VAL A 98 0.42 2.65 -17.97
CA VAL A 98 -0.04 1.46 -17.24
C VAL A 98 -0.73 0.54 -18.24
N SER A 99 -0.14 -0.63 -18.49
CA SER A 99 -0.71 -1.64 -19.38
C SER A 99 -1.37 -2.77 -18.58
N PRO A 100 -2.59 -3.20 -18.96
CA PRO A 100 -3.29 -4.30 -18.28
C PRO A 100 -2.68 -5.68 -18.60
N GLN A 101 -1.81 -5.77 -19.61
CA GLN A 101 -1.33 -7.04 -20.18
C GLN A 101 -0.05 -7.59 -19.52
N LYS A 102 0.55 -6.88 -18.55
CA LYS A 102 1.61 -7.47 -17.74
C LYS A 102 0.99 -8.57 -16.88
N ARG A 103 1.26 -9.84 -17.24
CA ARG A 103 0.73 -11.09 -16.65
C ARG A 103 0.75 -11.17 -15.12
N THR A 104 1.46 -10.28 -14.44
CA THR A 104 1.68 -10.25 -12.99
C THR A 104 0.64 -9.42 -12.21
N LEU A 105 -0.20 -8.60 -12.87
CA LEU A 105 -1.10 -7.69 -12.17
C LEU A 105 -2.55 -8.21 -12.11
N PRO A 106 -3.10 -8.50 -10.91
CA PRO A 106 -4.52 -8.78 -10.76
C PRO A 106 -5.36 -7.58 -11.21
N GLU A 107 -6.48 -7.83 -11.89
CA GLU A 107 -7.39 -6.79 -12.42
C GLU A 107 -7.80 -5.74 -11.38
N ARG A 108 -7.93 -6.18 -10.12
CA ARG A 108 -8.28 -5.30 -8.99
C ARG A 108 -7.22 -4.22 -8.74
N ILE A 109 -5.93 -4.55 -8.88
CA ILE A 109 -4.81 -3.62 -8.66
C ILE A 109 -4.75 -2.60 -9.79
N PHE A 110 -5.01 -3.03 -11.04
CA PHE A 110 -5.07 -2.13 -12.18
C PHE A 110 -6.16 -1.06 -12.01
N ILE A 111 -7.35 -1.48 -11.59
CA ILE A 111 -8.48 -0.58 -11.31
C ILE A 111 -8.14 0.39 -10.17
N GLN A 112 -7.61 -0.11 -9.06
CA GLN A 112 -7.24 0.73 -7.91
C GLN A 112 -6.15 1.75 -8.25
N THR A 113 -5.24 1.43 -9.18
CA THR A 113 -4.18 2.34 -9.62
C THR A 113 -4.72 3.48 -10.50
N LEU A 114 -5.73 3.20 -11.31
CA LEU A 114 -6.31 4.17 -12.24
C LEU A 114 -7.32 5.11 -11.56
N ILE A 115 -8.09 4.61 -10.59
CA ILE A 115 -9.12 5.41 -9.91
C ILE A 115 -8.48 6.65 -9.27
N GLY A 116 -9.05 7.81 -9.59
CA GLY A 116 -8.62 9.10 -9.03
C GLY A 116 -7.32 9.65 -9.61
N ARG A 117 -6.79 9.05 -10.67
CA ARG A 117 -5.72 9.64 -11.48
C ARG A 117 -6.28 10.44 -12.65
N VAL A 118 -5.41 11.20 -13.29
CA VAL A 118 -5.74 12.07 -14.42
C VAL A 118 -5.02 11.57 -15.67
N LEU A 119 -5.71 11.59 -16.81
CA LEU A 119 -5.17 11.15 -18.08
C LEU A 119 -4.12 12.12 -18.64
N ALA A 120 -3.01 11.58 -19.13
CA ALA A 120 -1.95 12.34 -19.77
C ALA A 120 -2.19 12.55 -21.26
N ASP A 121 -2.83 11.59 -21.93
CA ASP A 121 -3.12 11.57 -23.36
C ASP A 121 -4.62 11.29 -23.62
N ASP A 122 -5.10 11.69 -24.81
CA ASP A 122 -6.44 11.37 -25.28
C ASP A 122 -6.55 9.88 -25.64
N ILE A 123 -7.68 9.25 -25.27
CA ILE A 123 -7.94 7.84 -25.56
C ILE A 123 -9.05 7.72 -26.59
N TYR A 124 -8.74 7.05 -27.70
CA TYR A 124 -9.64 6.83 -28.82
C TYR A 124 -10.01 5.34 -28.97
N MET A 125 -11.28 5.10 -29.29
CA MET A 125 -11.80 3.81 -29.72
C MET A 125 -12.24 3.94 -31.17
N GLY A 126 -11.32 3.60 -32.09
CA GLY A 126 -11.50 3.88 -33.52
C GLY A 126 -11.72 5.37 -33.75
N PRO A 127 -12.83 5.80 -34.39
CA PRO A 127 -13.10 7.22 -34.64
C PRO A 127 -13.71 7.97 -33.44
N ARG A 128 -14.03 7.31 -32.32
CA ARG A 128 -14.70 7.93 -31.17
C ARG A 128 -13.72 8.19 -30.02
N CYS A 129 -13.65 9.43 -29.52
CA CYS A 129 -12.89 9.76 -28.32
C CYS A 129 -13.67 9.32 -27.06
N ILE A 130 -13.08 8.44 -26.24
CA ILE A 130 -13.68 7.99 -24.97
C ILE A 130 -13.40 9.00 -23.86
N ALA A 131 -12.15 9.45 -23.80
CA ALA A 131 -11.67 10.31 -22.73
C ALA A 131 -10.64 11.31 -23.28
N ILE A 132 -10.82 12.55 -22.85
CA ILE A 132 -9.96 13.68 -23.20
C ILE A 132 -8.87 13.79 -22.13
N ARG A 133 -7.70 14.29 -22.53
CA ARG A 133 -6.58 14.68 -21.70
C ARG A 133 -7.03 15.55 -20.54
N ASN A 134 -6.37 15.41 -19.40
CA ASN A 134 -6.66 16.13 -18.16
C ASN A 134 -8.01 15.80 -17.52
N ARG A 135 -8.75 14.81 -18.03
CA ARG A 135 -9.95 14.30 -17.38
C ARG A 135 -9.57 13.33 -16.25
N ASP A 136 -10.26 13.46 -15.13
CA ASP A 136 -10.13 12.57 -13.99
C ASP A 136 -10.78 11.21 -14.26
N ILE A 137 -10.15 10.15 -13.78
CA ILE A 137 -10.61 8.78 -13.97
C ILE A 137 -11.54 8.41 -12.81
N GLY A 138 -12.84 8.57 -13.04
CA GLY A 138 -13.91 8.08 -12.17
C GLY A 138 -14.37 6.65 -12.51
N LEU A 139 -15.23 6.08 -11.66
CA LEU A 139 -15.74 4.70 -11.80
C LEU A 139 -16.31 4.41 -13.20
N GLY A 140 -17.13 5.31 -13.75
CA GLY A 140 -17.73 5.12 -15.08
C GLY A 140 -16.74 5.20 -16.26
N LEU A 141 -15.56 5.81 -16.10
CA LEU A 141 -14.48 5.72 -17.10
C LEU A 141 -13.70 4.41 -16.96
N VAL A 142 -13.51 3.94 -15.73
CA VAL A 142 -12.83 2.66 -15.46
C VAL A 142 -13.59 1.48 -16.03
N ASP A 143 -14.92 1.45 -15.92
CA ASP A 143 -15.73 0.36 -16.50
C ASP A 143 -15.59 0.29 -18.02
N ARG A 144 -15.46 1.45 -18.68
CA ARG A 144 -15.17 1.54 -20.12
C ARG A 144 -13.76 1.05 -20.45
N PHE A 145 -12.77 1.38 -19.62
CA PHE A 145 -11.41 0.86 -19.77
C PHE A 145 -11.32 -0.65 -19.51
N ARG A 146 -12.18 -1.20 -18.65
CA ARG A 146 -12.25 -2.65 -18.39
C ARG A 146 -12.65 -3.45 -19.64
N ALA A 147 -13.51 -2.88 -20.48
CA ALA A 147 -13.89 -3.48 -21.76
C ALA A 147 -12.77 -3.36 -22.82
N PHE A 148 -11.91 -2.35 -22.70
CA PHE A 148 -10.93 -1.94 -23.71
C PHE A 148 -9.48 -2.40 -23.37
N ARG A 149 -9.30 -3.60 -22.78
CA ARG A 149 -8.02 -4.10 -22.20
C ARG A 149 -6.80 -4.16 -23.13
N THR A 150 -6.87 -3.64 -24.34
CA THR A 150 -5.86 -3.79 -25.39
C THR A 150 -4.88 -2.62 -25.48
N GLN A 151 -5.16 -1.45 -24.89
CA GLN A 151 -4.25 -0.28 -24.98
C GLN A 151 -3.64 0.14 -23.64
N PRO A 152 -2.35 0.55 -23.64
CA PRO A 152 -1.72 1.16 -22.46
C PRO A 152 -2.34 2.52 -22.17
N ILE A 153 -2.64 2.79 -20.90
CA ILE A 153 -3.23 4.06 -20.46
C ILE A 153 -2.13 4.93 -19.87
N SER A 154 -1.90 6.12 -20.46
CA SER A 154 -0.97 7.11 -19.93
C SER A 154 -1.63 7.93 -18.81
N ILE A 155 -1.10 7.82 -17.60
CA ILE A 155 -1.55 8.60 -16.43
C ILE A 155 -0.52 9.65 -16.02
N ARG A 156 -1.00 10.79 -15.53
CA ARG A 156 -0.16 11.80 -14.87
C ARG A 156 0.18 11.34 -13.46
N THR A 157 1.42 11.61 -13.05
CA THR A 157 1.89 11.31 -11.70
C THR A 157 2.66 12.50 -11.14
N PRO A 158 2.78 12.61 -9.81
CA PRO A 158 3.59 13.67 -9.21
C PRO A 158 5.06 13.60 -9.65
N PHE A 159 5.58 12.41 -9.97
CA PHE A 159 6.94 12.21 -10.46
C PHE A 159 7.20 12.80 -11.86
N THR A 160 6.17 12.90 -12.71
CA THR A 160 6.29 13.47 -14.06
C THR A 160 5.91 14.95 -14.13
N CYS A 161 5.65 15.58 -12.96
CA CYS A 161 5.39 17.01 -12.85
C CYS A 161 6.62 17.80 -13.31
N ARG A 162 6.39 18.92 -14.01
CA ARG A 162 7.48 19.81 -14.48
C ARG A 162 8.15 20.58 -13.35
N SER A 163 7.45 20.73 -12.23
CA SER A 163 7.85 21.56 -11.10
C SER A 163 8.70 20.78 -10.11
N THR A 164 9.76 21.40 -9.59
CA THR A 164 10.69 20.79 -8.62
C THR A 164 10.28 20.99 -7.16
N SER A 165 9.55 22.06 -6.83
CA SER A 165 9.23 22.44 -5.44
C SER A 165 7.75 22.38 -5.07
N TRP A 166 6.87 22.13 -6.04
CA TRP A 166 5.42 22.06 -5.83
C TRP A 166 4.78 21.07 -6.81
N ILE A 167 3.58 20.58 -6.50
CA ILE A 167 2.87 19.61 -7.35
C ILE A 167 1.61 20.26 -7.93
N CYS A 168 1.27 19.90 -9.17
CA CYS A 168 0.06 20.40 -9.82
C CYS A 168 -1.19 19.59 -9.42
N ARG A 169 -2.36 20.22 -9.34
CA ARG A 169 -3.65 19.55 -9.02
C ARG A 169 -3.89 18.33 -9.91
N LEU A 170 -3.66 18.48 -11.22
CA LEU A 170 -3.84 17.39 -12.20
C LEU A 170 -2.79 16.27 -12.07
N CYS A 171 -1.59 16.58 -11.60
CA CYS A 171 -0.50 15.62 -11.43
C CYS A 171 -0.71 14.78 -10.17
N TYR A 172 -1.30 15.39 -9.14
CA TYR A 172 -1.65 14.73 -7.90
C TYR A 172 -2.89 13.83 -8.07
N GLY A 173 -3.96 14.38 -8.67
CA GLY A 173 -5.23 13.70 -8.87
C GLY A 173 -6.22 13.95 -7.71
N ARG A 174 -7.01 12.92 -7.40
CA ARG A 174 -8.01 12.97 -6.33
C ARG A 174 -7.39 12.80 -4.94
N SER A 175 -7.96 13.50 -3.97
CA SER A 175 -7.66 13.26 -2.56
C SER A 175 -8.26 11.91 -2.13
N PRO A 176 -7.52 11.09 -1.36
CA PRO A 176 -8.06 9.85 -0.82
C PRO A 176 -9.13 10.08 0.27
N THR A 177 -9.21 11.30 0.82
CA THR A 177 -10.11 11.68 1.92
C THR A 177 -11.45 12.19 1.44
N HIS A 178 -11.47 13.11 0.47
CA HIS A 178 -12.71 13.73 -0.01
C HIS A 178 -13.25 13.10 -1.29
N GLY A 179 -12.45 12.30 -2.01
CA GLY A 179 -12.89 11.66 -3.25
C GLY A 179 -13.00 12.61 -4.45
N ASP A 180 -12.73 13.90 -4.24
CA ASP A 180 -12.64 14.96 -5.24
C ASP A 180 -11.19 15.31 -5.58
N LEU A 181 -10.98 16.07 -6.65
CA LEU A 181 -9.65 16.60 -7.02
C LEU A 181 -9.11 17.49 -5.90
N VAL A 182 -7.83 17.37 -5.59
CA VAL A 182 -7.20 18.14 -4.49
C VAL A 182 -7.36 19.65 -4.64
N GLU A 183 -7.57 20.34 -3.53
CA GLU A 183 -7.69 21.80 -3.52
C GLU A 183 -6.34 22.51 -3.57
N LEU A 184 -6.34 23.74 -4.09
CA LEU A 184 -5.14 24.57 -4.12
C LEU A 184 -4.77 25.00 -2.70
N GLY A 185 -3.50 24.86 -2.34
CA GLY A 185 -2.98 25.15 -1.00
C GLY A 185 -2.95 23.94 -0.08
N GLU A 186 -3.49 22.79 -0.48
CA GLU A 186 -3.41 21.58 0.32
C GLU A 186 -1.96 21.09 0.42
N ALA A 187 -1.49 20.87 1.66
CA ALA A 187 -0.17 20.32 1.93
C ALA A 187 -0.17 18.82 1.59
N VAL A 188 0.84 18.38 0.83
CA VAL A 188 0.94 16.96 0.50
C VAL A 188 1.34 16.21 1.76
N SER A 189 0.41 15.42 2.30
CA SER A 189 0.71 14.60 3.46
C SER A 189 1.64 13.44 3.08
N PRO A 190 2.57 13.00 3.95
CA PRO A 190 3.38 11.79 3.73
C PRO A 190 2.51 10.56 3.48
N ARG A 191 1.31 10.52 4.09
CA ARG A 191 0.30 9.47 3.87
C ARG A 191 -0.20 9.46 2.42
N GLY A 192 -0.31 10.62 1.77
CA GLY A 192 -0.66 10.75 0.37
C GLY A 192 0.43 10.16 -0.53
N LEU A 193 1.70 10.46 -0.28
CA LEU A 193 2.82 9.87 -1.02
C LEU A 193 3.00 8.36 -0.75
N TYR A 194 2.83 7.91 0.50
CA TYR A 194 2.97 6.51 0.86
C TYR A 194 1.89 5.62 0.22
N MET A 195 0.64 6.09 0.20
CA MET A 195 -0.45 5.39 -0.49
C MET A 195 -0.24 5.36 -2.01
N GLN A 196 0.38 6.39 -2.58
CA GLN A 196 0.72 6.42 -4.00
C GLN A 196 1.95 5.55 -4.34
N GLY A 197 2.90 5.41 -3.41
CA GLY A 197 4.11 4.58 -3.55
C GLY A 197 3.83 3.08 -3.50
N LYS A 198 2.92 2.62 -2.61
CA LYS A 198 2.54 1.19 -2.53
C LYS A 198 1.94 0.62 -3.82
N ASN A 199 1.34 1.46 -4.67
CA ASN A 199 0.81 1.04 -5.97
C ASN A 199 1.84 1.15 -7.11
N CYS A 200 3.03 1.72 -6.85
CA CYS A 200 4.07 1.96 -7.85
C CYS A 200 5.31 1.05 -7.68
N GLU A 201 5.47 0.38 -6.53
CA GLU A 201 6.51 -0.64 -6.27
C GLU A 201 6.22 -2.00 -6.94
N ILE A 202 5.74 -1.95 -8.19
CA ILE A 202 5.73 -3.10 -9.09
C ILE A 202 6.63 -2.71 -10.27
N LYS A 203 7.94 -2.69 -9.99
CA LYS A 203 9.00 -2.76 -11.00
C LYS A 203 9.77 -4.05 -10.77
#